data_AF-A0A7L3Z6G0-F1
#
_entry.id   AF-A0A7L3Z6G0-F1
#
_cell.length_a   1.000
_cell.length_b   1.000
_cell.length_c   1.000
_cell.angle_alpha   90.00
_cell.angle_beta   90.00
_cell.angle_gamma   90.00
#
_symmetry.space_group_name_H-M   'P 1'
#
loop_
_entity.id
_entity.type
_entity.pdbx_description
1 polymer ?
#
loop_
_entity_poly.entity_id
_entity_poly.type
_entity_poly.pdbx_seq_one_letter_code
_entity_poly.pdbx_strand_id
1 'polypeptide(L)'
;SQLVCCVPYSPRSPSVSRCHSLCADARDSIAKVACGRVFVWIICKINELLAENVDPEVELREIGILDIFRFENFAVNRFEQLCINLANEQLQHFFNHHIFQLEQAAYKEEELPWETITFNNNEPILVSIAALHLIMKSAFLQATDKMFVDKLNSSFKGNLHFQPGRGRVLGFSIIHYAGKLIYCLQEECCCNVQYTAGGFLEKNRDTLPANVHGLFINSITPLLSQFSLQDTAHQALAVLWLAGLLIFLCPHQHSLMVLMERMYSANPHFVRCIKPNSQKEPGVVDSQVVLLQLQYNGLLEMIRIQRDGFSWRPSFEEFAER
;
A
#
# COMPACT_ATOMS: atom_id res chain seq x y z
N SER A 1 -7.87 -34.53 5.08
CA SER A 1 -7.54 -34.22 6.49
C SER A 1 -6.23 -34.83 6.96
N GLN A 2 -5.82 -36.04 6.53
CA GLN A 2 -4.55 -36.66 6.97
C GLN A 2 -3.26 -36.07 6.36
N LEU A 3 -3.31 -35.47 5.16
CA LEU A 3 -2.12 -34.92 4.47
C LEU A 3 -1.52 -33.66 5.11
N VAL A 4 -2.31 -32.89 5.86
CA VAL A 4 -1.88 -31.59 6.41
C VAL A 4 -1.21 -31.74 7.78
N CYS A 5 -1.44 -32.85 8.49
CA CYS A 5 -0.99 -33.04 9.87
C CYS A 5 0.34 -33.79 10.03
N CYS A 6 0.93 -34.29 8.95
CA CYS A 6 2.20 -35.02 9.00
C CYS A 6 3.28 -34.22 8.26
N VAL A 7 4.03 -33.41 9.01
CA VAL A 7 5.31 -32.86 8.53
C VAL A 7 6.34 -33.99 8.65
N PRO A 8 6.92 -34.51 7.56
CA PRO A 8 8.00 -35.48 7.67
C PRO A 8 9.25 -34.75 8.13
N TYR A 9 9.65 -34.96 9.39
CA TYR A 9 10.98 -34.58 9.87
C TYR A 9 11.91 -35.80 9.76
N SER A 10 13.18 -35.52 9.45
CA SER A 10 14.35 -36.41 9.30
C SER A 10 14.29 -37.80 10.01
N PRO A 11 14.85 -38.88 9.43
CA PRO A 11 14.50 -40.28 9.72
C PRO A 11 15.05 -40.88 11.05
N ARG A 12 15.16 -40.10 12.14
CA ARG A 12 15.73 -40.60 13.42
C ARG A 12 14.96 -40.26 14.71
N SER A 13 13.64 -40.05 14.65
CA SER A 13 12.83 -39.99 15.89
C SER A 13 11.36 -40.31 15.62
N PRO A 14 10.65 -40.99 16.55
CA PRO A 14 9.28 -41.41 16.33
C PRO A 14 8.34 -40.21 16.19
N SER A 15 7.34 -40.38 15.33
CA SER A 15 6.38 -39.39 14.87
C SER A 15 5.48 -38.90 16.02
N VAL A 16 5.88 -37.78 16.63
CA VAL A 16 5.04 -37.08 17.61
C VAL A 16 3.98 -36.30 16.86
N SER A 17 2.72 -36.72 17.00
CA SER A 17 1.53 -36.01 16.53
C SER A 17 1.47 -34.62 17.17
N ARG A 18 1.89 -33.58 16.44
CA ARG A 18 1.81 -32.19 16.92
C ARG A 18 0.48 -31.55 16.51
N CYS A 19 -0.26 -31.16 17.55
CA CYS A 19 -1.28 -30.10 17.70
C CYS A 19 -2.14 -29.70 16.49
N HIS A 20 -3.46 -29.84 16.65
CA HIS A 20 -4.52 -29.39 15.72
C HIS A 20 -4.38 -27.95 15.19
N SER A 21 -3.77 -27.03 15.96
CA SER A 21 -3.57 -25.63 15.54
C SER A 21 -2.63 -25.51 14.32
N LEU A 22 -1.53 -26.26 14.31
CA LEU A 22 -0.55 -26.25 13.21
C LEU A 22 -1.16 -26.79 11.91
N CYS A 23 -2.11 -27.73 12.00
CA CYS A 23 -2.82 -28.23 10.82
C CYS A 23 -3.79 -27.19 10.24
N ALA A 24 -4.42 -26.36 11.10
CA ALA A 24 -5.30 -25.28 10.65
C ALA A 24 -4.49 -24.18 9.95
N ASP A 25 -3.35 -23.79 10.53
CA ASP A 25 -2.46 -22.78 9.96
C ASP A 25 -1.87 -23.23 8.61
N ALA A 26 -1.49 -24.51 8.51
CA ALA A 26 -1.00 -25.09 7.26
C ALA A 26 -2.10 -25.16 6.20
N ARG A 27 -3.34 -25.55 6.56
CA ARG A 27 -4.49 -25.52 5.65
C ARG A 27 -4.75 -24.11 5.12
N ASP A 28 -4.79 -23.13 6.01
CA ASP A 28 -5.11 -21.74 5.64
C ASP A 28 -3.99 -21.14 4.78
N SER A 29 -2.74 -21.50 5.05
CA SER A 29 -1.59 -21.12 4.21
C SER A 29 -1.69 -21.73 2.80
N ILE A 30 -2.00 -23.02 2.69
CA ILE A 30 -2.20 -23.68 1.38
C ILE A 30 -3.34 -23.00 0.60
N ALA A 31 -4.46 -22.71 1.27
CA ALA A 31 -5.60 -22.05 0.63
C ALA A 31 -5.24 -20.64 0.12
N LYS A 32 -4.55 -19.83 0.92
CA LYS A 32 -4.08 -18.50 0.52
C LYS A 32 -3.15 -18.56 -0.70
N VAL A 33 -2.19 -19.49 -0.70
CA VAL A 33 -1.25 -19.67 -1.83
C VAL A 33 -1.98 -20.09 -3.09
N ALA A 34 -2.89 -21.07 -2.98
CA ALA A 34 -3.65 -21.54 -4.13
C ALA A 34 -4.48 -20.38 -4.72
N CYS A 35 -5.21 -19.63 -3.88
CA CYS A 35 -6.00 -18.49 -4.32
C CYS A 35 -5.12 -17.40 -4.95
N GLY A 36 -3.99 -17.06 -4.33
CA GLY A 36 -3.05 -16.07 -4.85
C GLY A 36 -2.48 -16.45 -6.21
N ARG A 37 -2.09 -17.73 -6.39
CA ARG A 37 -1.58 -18.25 -7.68
C ARG A 37 -2.64 -18.25 -8.76
N VAL A 38 -3.86 -18.68 -8.45
CA VAL A 38 -4.99 -18.61 -9.39
C VAL A 38 -5.27 -17.16 -9.78
N PHE A 39 -5.25 -16.23 -8.83
CA PHE A 39 -5.45 -14.81 -9.11
C PHE A 39 -4.39 -14.26 -10.08
N VAL A 40 -3.09 -14.49 -9.81
CA VAL A 40 -2.01 -14.08 -10.71
C VAL A 40 -2.17 -14.70 -12.09
N TRP A 41 -2.52 -15.98 -12.17
CA TRP A 41 -2.76 -16.66 -13.46
C TRP A 41 -3.91 -16.03 -14.24
N ILE A 42 -5.02 -15.68 -13.58
CA ILE A 42 -6.14 -14.97 -14.22
C ILE A 42 -5.66 -13.64 -14.81
N ILE A 43 -4.87 -12.86 -14.04
CA ILE A 43 -4.31 -11.59 -14.52
C ILE A 43 -3.39 -11.79 -15.72
N CYS A 44 -2.45 -12.75 -15.67
CA CYS A 44 -1.59 -13.07 -16.80
C CYS A 44 -2.41 -13.47 -18.04
N LYS A 45 -3.44 -14.30 -17.86
CA LYS A 45 -4.29 -14.74 -18.98
C LYS A 45 -5.08 -13.59 -19.59
N ILE A 46 -5.61 -12.69 -18.77
CA ILE A 46 -6.28 -11.48 -19.24
C ILE A 46 -5.30 -10.61 -20.02
N ASN A 47 -4.10 -10.37 -19.48
CA ASN A 47 -3.08 -9.56 -20.14
C ASN A 47 -2.61 -10.18 -21.47
N GLU A 48 -2.42 -11.50 -21.54
CA GLU A 48 -2.09 -12.19 -22.80
C GLU A 48 -3.19 -12.05 -23.86
N LEU A 49 -4.47 -12.08 -23.45
CA LEU A 49 -5.61 -11.96 -24.37
C LEU A 49 -5.86 -10.52 -24.82
N LEU A 50 -5.47 -9.53 -24.01
CA LEU A 50 -5.61 -8.10 -24.31
C LEU A 50 -4.34 -7.49 -24.91
N ALA A 51 -3.22 -8.21 -24.91
CA ALA A 51 -1.97 -7.73 -25.50
C ALA A 51 -2.17 -7.46 -26.98
N GLU A 52 -1.92 -6.22 -27.38
CA GLU A 52 -2.01 -5.83 -28.78
C GLU A 52 -0.83 -6.42 -29.57
N ASN A 53 -1.09 -6.92 -30.78
CA ASN A 53 -0.03 -7.29 -31.73
C ASN A 53 0.42 -6.03 -32.49
N VAL A 54 1.16 -5.16 -31.80
CA VAL A 54 1.72 -3.93 -32.41
C VAL A 54 3.21 -4.12 -32.64
N ASP A 55 3.70 -3.59 -33.76
CA ASP A 55 5.14 -3.50 -34.02
C ASP A 55 5.81 -2.69 -32.89
N PRO A 56 6.95 -3.16 -32.35
CA PRO A 56 7.66 -2.51 -31.25
C PRO A 56 8.21 -1.12 -31.60
N GLU A 57 8.12 -0.70 -32.86
CA GLU A 57 8.57 0.62 -33.35
C GLU A 57 7.48 1.71 -33.28
N VAL A 58 6.23 1.36 -32.98
CA VAL A 58 5.14 2.35 -32.88
C VAL A 58 5.03 2.89 -31.45
N GLU A 59 5.26 4.18 -31.27
CA GLU A 59 4.95 4.87 -30.01
C GLU A 59 3.42 4.90 -29.80
N LEU A 60 2.93 4.08 -28.89
CA LEU A 60 1.53 4.09 -28.47
C LEU A 60 1.32 5.13 -27.37
N ARG A 61 0.23 5.90 -27.48
CA ARG A 61 -0.25 6.74 -26.38
C ARG A 61 -1.10 5.89 -25.44
N GLU A 62 -0.62 5.66 -24.24
CA GLU A 62 -1.33 4.89 -23.21
C GLU A 62 -2.13 5.80 -22.28
N ILE A 63 -3.33 5.36 -21.90
CA ILE A 63 -4.12 5.97 -20.81
C ILE A 63 -4.20 4.96 -19.67
N GLY A 64 -3.49 5.25 -18.58
CA GLY A 64 -3.54 4.45 -17.36
C GLY A 64 -4.69 4.89 -16.46
N ILE A 65 -5.54 3.95 -16.04
CA ILE A 65 -6.58 4.19 -15.04
C ILE A 65 -6.18 3.46 -13.76
N LEU A 66 -6.01 4.22 -12.67
CA LEU A 66 -5.65 3.67 -11.37
C LEU A 66 -6.89 3.57 -10.47
N ASP A 67 -7.31 2.33 -10.18
CA ASP A 67 -8.33 2.02 -9.18
C ASP A 67 -7.68 1.30 -7.99
N ILE A 68 -7.71 1.94 -6.82
CA ILE A 68 -7.05 1.45 -5.61
C ILE A 68 -7.97 1.55 -4.39
N PHE A 69 -7.67 0.73 -3.38
CA PHE A 69 -8.35 0.79 -2.10
C PHE A 69 -8.22 2.17 -1.47
N ARG A 70 -9.35 2.74 -1.04
CA ARG A 70 -9.37 3.98 -0.27
C ARG A 70 -8.76 3.76 1.11
N PHE A 71 -8.36 4.86 1.74
CA PHE A 71 -7.92 4.88 3.13
C PHE A 71 -8.88 4.10 4.06
N GLU A 72 -8.33 3.22 4.90
CA GLU A 72 -9.09 2.37 5.81
C GLU A 72 -8.73 2.65 7.27
N ASN A 73 -9.76 2.78 8.11
CA ASN A 73 -9.62 2.79 9.55
C ASN A 73 -10.76 1.98 10.19
N PHE A 74 -10.43 0.77 10.61
CA PHE A 74 -11.35 -0.15 11.27
C PHE A 74 -11.13 -0.16 12.79
N ALA A 75 -12.04 -0.83 13.52
CA ALA A 75 -11.89 -1.05 14.96
C ALA A 75 -10.60 -1.82 15.30
N VAL A 76 -10.10 -2.67 14.39
CA VAL A 76 -8.83 -3.39 14.53
C VAL A 76 -8.07 -3.31 13.21
N ASN A 77 -7.08 -2.42 13.13
CA ASN A 77 -6.20 -2.32 11.97
C ASN A 77 -4.98 -3.25 12.12
N ARG A 78 -4.65 -3.96 11.06
CA ARG A 78 -3.50 -4.88 10.99
C ARG A 78 -2.51 -4.45 9.91
N PHE A 79 -1.56 -5.32 9.60
CA PHE A 79 -0.53 -5.07 8.58
C PHE A 79 -1.12 -4.68 7.22
N GLU A 80 -2.23 -5.32 6.81
CA GLU A 80 -2.91 -5.02 5.55
C GLU A 80 -3.39 -3.57 5.46
N GLN A 81 -4.02 -3.06 6.52
CA GLN A 81 -4.44 -1.66 6.58
C GLN A 81 -3.24 -0.70 6.53
N LEU A 82 -2.10 -1.07 7.13
CA LEU A 82 -0.89 -0.26 7.04
C LEU A 82 -0.39 -0.16 5.59
N CYS A 83 -0.42 -1.26 4.84
CA CYS A 83 -0.07 -1.29 3.41
C CYS A 83 -1.02 -0.42 2.58
N ILE A 84 -2.34 -0.57 2.78
CA ILE A 84 -3.36 0.23 2.09
C ILE A 84 -3.18 1.72 2.39
N ASN A 85 -3.02 2.07 3.67
CA ASN A 85 -2.87 3.46 4.08
C ASN A 85 -1.55 4.07 3.61
N LEU A 86 -0.46 3.29 3.52
CA LEU A 86 0.79 3.73 2.90
C LEU A 86 0.62 4.05 1.41
N ALA A 87 -0.10 3.21 0.66
CA ALA A 87 -0.38 3.50 -0.75
C ALA A 87 -1.16 4.81 -0.91
N ASN A 88 -2.19 5.02 -0.08
CA ASN A 88 -2.95 6.27 -0.06
C ASN A 88 -2.08 7.48 0.32
N GLU A 89 -1.20 7.32 1.31
CA GLU A 89 -0.26 8.37 1.74
C GLU A 89 0.68 8.79 0.59
N GLN A 90 1.21 7.82 -0.17
CA GLN A 90 2.06 8.12 -1.32
C GLN A 90 1.30 8.80 -2.46
N LEU A 91 0.08 8.36 -2.76
CA LEU A 91 -0.74 8.99 -3.80
C LEU A 91 -1.17 10.40 -3.40
N GLN A 92 -1.43 10.64 -2.11
CA GLN A 92 -1.69 11.99 -1.63
C GLN A 92 -0.45 12.88 -1.75
N HIS A 93 0.75 12.35 -1.49
CA HIS A 93 1.99 13.08 -1.70
C HIS A 93 2.22 13.41 -3.17
N PHE A 94 2.00 12.43 -4.07
CA PHE A 94 2.05 12.62 -5.51
C PHE A 94 1.08 13.72 -5.99
N PHE A 95 -0.15 13.71 -5.48
CA PHE A 95 -1.14 14.75 -5.74
C PHE A 95 -0.67 16.12 -5.25
N ASN A 96 -0.18 16.20 -4.01
CA ASN A 96 0.29 17.45 -3.44
C ASN A 96 1.47 18.03 -4.23
N HIS A 97 2.37 17.17 -4.69
CA HIS A 97 3.50 17.55 -5.53
C HIS A 97 3.03 18.14 -6.87
N HIS A 98 2.15 17.44 -7.59
CA HIS A 98 1.68 17.89 -8.90
C HIS A 98 0.79 19.14 -8.84
N ILE A 99 -0.16 19.17 -7.91
CA ILE A 99 -1.14 20.26 -7.83
C ILE A 99 -0.56 21.49 -7.16
N PHE A 100 0.25 21.35 -6.10
CA PHE A 100 0.72 22.52 -5.36
C PHE A 100 2.18 22.86 -5.63
N GLN A 101 3.09 21.88 -5.65
CA GLN A 101 4.52 22.20 -5.74
C GLN A 101 4.93 22.57 -7.17
N LEU A 102 4.54 21.77 -8.17
CA LEU A 102 4.87 22.05 -9.57
C LEU A 102 4.15 23.30 -10.10
N GLU A 103 2.88 23.50 -9.73
CA GLU A 103 2.12 24.69 -10.15
C GLU A 103 2.76 25.98 -9.62
N GLN A 104 3.11 26.02 -8.34
CA GLN A 104 3.76 27.19 -7.74
C GLN A 104 5.22 27.38 -8.21
N ALA A 105 5.93 26.29 -8.52
CA ALA A 105 7.27 26.37 -9.09
C ALA A 105 7.25 27.04 -10.47
N ALA A 106 6.27 26.69 -11.31
CA ALA A 106 6.11 27.30 -12.62
C ALA A 106 5.76 28.80 -12.54
N TYR A 107 4.89 29.20 -11.61
CA TYR A 107 4.60 30.64 -11.41
C TYR A 107 5.84 31.43 -10.97
N LYS A 108 6.71 30.80 -10.18
CA LYS A 108 7.97 31.42 -9.76
C LYS A 108 8.97 31.51 -10.90
N GLU A 109 9.03 30.49 -11.75
CA GLU A 109 9.91 30.45 -12.94
C GLU A 109 9.49 31.50 -13.98
N GLU A 110 8.19 31.69 -14.18
CA GLU A 110 7.62 32.72 -15.06
C GLU A 110 7.57 34.12 -14.43
N GLU A 111 8.11 34.29 -13.21
CA GLU A 111 8.16 35.55 -12.46
C GLU A 111 6.78 36.22 -12.26
N LEU A 112 5.72 35.42 -12.13
CA LEU A 112 4.37 35.91 -11.93
C LEU A 112 4.17 36.44 -10.49
N PRO A 113 3.36 37.48 -10.30
CA PRO A 113 3.00 37.97 -8.97
C PRO A 113 2.09 36.95 -8.27
N TRP A 114 2.70 36.04 -7.52
CA TRP A 114 2.02 34.92 -6.86
C TRP A 114 2.28 34.90 -5.35
N GLU A 115 1.22 34.68 -4.56
CA GLU A 115 1.32 34.42 -3.13
C GLU A 115 1.30 32.91 -2.88
N THR A 116 2.37 32.38 -2.27
CA THR A 116 2.49 30.94 -2.00
C THR A 116 1.35 30.44 -1.11
N ILE A 117 0.55 29.52 -1.65
CA ILE A 117 -0.53 28.87 -0.91
C ILE A 117 0.06 27.75 -0.06
N THR A 118 -0.24 27.80 1.23
CA THR A 118 0.09 26.73 2.16
C THR A 118 -0.88 25.57 2.02
N PHE A 119 -0.35 24.34 2.01
CA PHE A 119 -1.13 23.11 1.94
C PHE A 119 -0.60 22.10 2.95
N ASN A 120 -1.39 21.05 3.20
CA ASN A 120 -1.04 20.01 4.17
C ASN A 120 0.04 19.08 3.61
N ASN A 121 1.31 19.34 3.95
CA ASN A 121 2.42 18.45 3.57
C ASN A 121 2.40 17.16 4.40
N ASN A 122 2.32 16.03 3.72
CA ASN A 122 2.29 14.69 4.30
C ASN A 122 3.61 13.91 4.16
N GLU A 123 4.65 14.52 3.57
CA GLU A 123 6.00 13.95 3.46
C GLU A 123 6.59 13.47 4.81
N PRO A 124 6.43 14.17 5.96
CA PRO A 124 6.93 13.67 7.24
C PRO A 124 6.31 12.33 7.68
N ILE A 125 5.08 12.06 7.23
CA ILE A 125 4.37 10.80 7.51
C ILE A 125 4.98 9.68 6.67
N LEU A 126 5.27 9.93 5.39
CA LEU A 126 5.95 8.97 4.51
C LEU A 126 7.33 8.58 5.03
N VAL A 127 8.12 9.55 5.48
CA VAL A 127 9.43 9.29 6.11
C VAL A 127 9.27 8.39 7.34
N SER A 128 8.25 8.64 8.15
CA SER A 128 7.97 7.85 9.34
C SER A 128 7.58 6.41 9.00
N ILE A 129 6.75 6.19 7.98
CA ILE A 129 6.37 4.83 7.54
C ILE A 129 7.57 4.11 6.89
N ALA A 130 8.41 4.81 6.13
CA ALA A 130 9.64 4.24 5.55
C ALA A 130 10.61 3.77 6.65
N ALA A 131 10.78 4.56 7.71
CA ALA A 131 11.59 4.17 8.86
C ALA A 131 10.99 2.97 9.63
N LEU A 132 9.66 2.88 9.74
CA LEU A 132 8.99 1.70 10.30
C LEU A 132 9.30 0.43 9.50
N HIS A 133 9.28 0.53 8.17
CA HIS A 133 9.65 -0.59 7.30
C HIS A 133 11.11 -1.03 7.50
N LEU A 134 12.04 -0.08 7.61
CA LEU A 134 13.45 -0.39 7.89
C LEU A 134 13.60 -1.13 9.23
N ILE A 135 12.83 -0.74 10.25
CA ILE A 135 12.82 -1.40 11.55
C ILE A 135 12.26 -2.82 11.44
N MET A 136 11.16 -3.03 10.70
CA MET A 136 10.61 -4.36 10.42
C MET A 136 11.64 -5.26 9.72
N LYS A 137 12.37 -4.74 8.74
CA LYS A 137 13.42 -5.46 8.01
C LYS A 137 14.62 -5.81 8.89
N SER A 138 14.98 -4.93 9.81
CA SER A 138 16.07 -5.17 10.77
C SER A 138 15.70 -6.17 11.88
N ALA A 139 14.44 -6.60 11.95
CA ALA A 139 13.98 -7.56 12.94
C ALA A 139 14.52 -8.96 12.58
N PHE A 140 15.45 -9.45 13.40
CA PHE A 140 16.11 -10.76 13.23
C PHE A 140 15.09 -11.92 13.12
N LEU A 141 15.51 -13.08 12.60
CA LEU A 141 14.68 -14.29 12.44
C LEU A 141 13.92 -14.73 13.72
N GLN A 142 14.38 -14.32 14.90
CA GLN A 142 13.77 -14.62 16.20
C GLN A 142 13.09 -13.42 16.88
N ALA A 143 13.00 -12.27 16.21
CA ALA A 143 12.30 -11.11 16.76
C ALA A 143 10.82 -11.43 16.96
N THR A 144 10.29 -11.03 18.12
CA THR A 144 8.87 -11.09 18.45
C THR A 144 8.18 -9.77 18.14
N ASP A 145 6.86 -9.77 17.92
CA ASP A 145 6.10 -8.54 17.69
C ASP A 145 6.29 -7.53 18.83
N LYS A 146 6.52 -8.01 20.07
CA LYS A 146 6.81 -7.14 21.22
C LYS A 146 8.12 -6.39 21.06
N MET A 147 9.20 -7.09 20.72
CA MET A 147 10.50 -6.48 20.47
C MET A 147 10.44 -5.48 19.31
N PHE A 148 9.64 -5.77 18.30
CA PHE A 148 9.39 -4.87 17.19
C PHE A 148 8.72 -3.56 17.65
N VAL A 149 7.63 -3.64 18.42
CA VAL A 149 6.94 -2.45 18.95
C VAL A 149 7.81 -1.66 19.92
N ASP A 150 8.57 -2.33 20.80
CA ASP A 150 9.47 -1.67 21.74
C ASP A 150 10.57 -0.87 21.00
N LYS A 151 11.09 -1.43 19.91
CA LYS A 151 12.06 -0.76 19.03
C LYS A 151 11.42 0.43 18.31
N LEU A 152 10.21 0.27 17.77
CA LEU A 152 9.46 1.38 17.16
C LEU A 152 9.26 2.54 18.15
N ASN A 153 8.74 2.25 19.34
CA ASN A 153 8.48 3.26 20.36
C ASN A 153 9.75 4.00 20.79
N SER A 154 10.89 3.31 20.80
CA SER A 154 12.20 3.90 21.11
C SER A 154 12.71 4.78 19.96
N SER A 155 12.59 4.32 18.71
CA SER A 155 13.06 5.04 17.52
C SER A 155 12.21 6.28 17.19
N PHE A 156 10.91 6.23 17.45
CA PHE A 156 9.98 7.33 17.15
C PHE A 156 9.65 8.20 18.36
N LYS A 157 10.45 8.13 19.43
CA LYS A 157 10.23 8.94 20.63
C LYS A 157 10.28 10.43 20.29
N GLY A 158 9.17 11.13 20.47
CA GLY A 158 9.04 12.57 20.17
C GLY A 158 8.65 12.90 18.73
N ASN A 159 8.39 11.91 17.87
CA ASN A 159 7.87 12.16 16.53
C ASN A 159 6.39 12.58 16.61
N LEU A 160 6.03 13.69 15.96
CA LEU A 160 4.67 14.24 15.97
C LEU A 160 3.63 13.33 15.30
N HIS A 161 4.05 12.47 14.38
CA HIS A 161 3.19 11.60 13.57
C HIS A 161 3.12 10.15 14.08
N PHE A 162 3.80 9.85 15.18
CA PHE A 162 3.81 8.53 15.79
C PHE A 162 3.41 8.62 17.26
N GLN A 163 2.51 7.74 17.69
CA GLN A 163 2.15 7.61 19.10
C GLN A 163 2.28 6.15 19.55
N PRO A 164 2.89 5.89 20.72
CA PRO A 164 2.93 4.56 21.27
C PRO A 164 1.51 4.07 21.58
N GLY A 165 1.26 2.78 21.36
CA GLY A 165 -0.04 2.18 21.66
C GLY A 165 -0.45 2.40 23.12
N ARG A 166 -1.70 2.82 23.35
CA ARG A 166 -2.28 2.98 24.68
C ARG A 166 -3.09 1.74 25.04
N GLY A 167 -2.88 1.20 26.25
CA GLY A 167 -3.66 0.08 26.78
C GLY A 167 -2.92 -1.27 26.81
N ARG A 168 -3.68 -2.36 26.96
CA ARG A 168 -3.15 -3.73 27.13
C ARG A 168 -2.78 -4.43 25.81
N VAL A 169 -3.22 -3.87 24.67
CA VAL A 169 -2.99 -4.46 23.35
C VAL A 169 -1.67 -3.94 22.78
N LEU A 170 -0.82 -4.88 22.36
CA LEU A 170 0.45 -4.56 21.73
C LEU A 170 0.22 -3.89 20.37
N GLY A 171 0.66 -2.64 20.22
CA GLY A 171 0.43 -1.88 19.00
C GLY A 171 1.07 -0.50 19.01
N PHE A 172 0.87 0.24 17.94
CA PHE A 172 1.33 1.60 17.73
C PHE A 172 0.30 2.38 16.91
N SER A 173 0.37 3.70 16.92
CA SER A 173 -0.55 4.55 16.17
C SER A 173 0.22 5.51 15.26
N ILE A 174 -0.30 5.70 14.05
CA ILE A 174 0.24 6.67 13.07
C ILE A 174 -0.83 7.72 12.80
N ILE A 175 -0.40 8.98 12.74
CA ILE A 175 -1.24 10.11 12.35
C ILE A 175 -1.08 10.31 10.84
N HIS A 176 -2.05 9.81 10.07
CA HIS A 176 -2.09 9.90 8.61
C HIS A 176 -2.61 11.25 8.10
N TYR A 177 -2.43 11.56 6.81
CA TYR A 177 -2.94 12.81 6.22
C TYR A 177 -4.45 12.95 6.41
N ALA A 178 -5.19 11.84 6.33
CA ALA A 178 -6.63 11.79 6.53
C ALA A 178 -7.08 12.11 7.97
N GLY A 179 -6.14 12.22 8.91
CA GLY A 179 -6.42 12.38 10.34
C GLY A 179 -6.10 13.75 10.95
N LYS A 180 -5.24 14.60 10.37
CA LYS A 180 -4.91 15.86 11.07
C LYS A 180 -5.97 16.95 10.81
N LEU A 181 -7.12 16.88 11.49
CA LEU A 181 -8.10 17.97 11.50
C LEU A 181 -8.31 18.54 12.90
N ILE A 182 -8.12 19.85 12.97
CA ILE A 182 -8.05 20.70 14.17
C ILE A 182 -9.45 20.95 14.80
N TYR A 183 -10.53 20.51 14.15
CA TYR A 183 -11.90 20.86 14.52
C TYR A 183 -12.78 19.69 15.01
N CYS A 184 -12.18 18.61 15.53
CA CYS A 184 -12.95 17.68 16.35
C CYS A 184 -13.14 18.29 17.74
N LEU A 185 -14.29 18.95 17.98
CA LEU A 185 -14.75 19.46 19.28
C LEU A 185 -15.20 18.34 20.25
N GLN A 186 -14.63 17.14 20.14
CA GLN A 186 -14.77 16.08 21.14
C GLN A 186 -13.39 15.45 21.36
N GLU A 187 -13.01 15.26 22.62
CA GLU A 187 -11.69 14.84 23.12
C GLU A 187 -11.21 13.44 22.65
N GLU A 188 -11.92 12.82 21.71
CA GLU A 188 -11.51 11.59 21.04
C GLU A 188 -11.15 11.92 19.58
N CYS A 189 -9.89 12.32 19.37
CA CYS A 189 -9.31 12.59 18.07
C CYS A 189 -9.48 11.35 17.17
N CYS A 190 -10.43 11.35 16.23
CA CYS A 190 -10.82 10.25 15.32
C CYS A 190 -9.72 9.77 14.36
N CYS A 191 -8.46 10.09 14.61
CA CYS A 191 -7.51 10.38 13.55
C CYS A 191 -6.16 9.68 13.71
N ASN A 192 -5.96 9.05 14.86
CA ASN A 192 -4.84 8.15 15.10
C ASN A 192 -5.28 6.76 14.62
N VAL A 193 -4.69 6.25 13.54
CA VAL A 193 -4.94 4.86 13.15
C VAL A 193 -4.10 3.98 14.05
N GLN A 194 -4.76 3.25 14.94
CA GLN A 194 -4.09 2.29 15.82
C GLN A 194 -3.95 0.95 15.10
N TYR A 195 -2.71 0.49 15.00
CA TYR A 195 -2.32 -0.79 14.42
C TYR A 195 -1.99 -1.80 15.52
N THR A 196 -2.63 -2.96 15.47
CA THR A 196 -2.34 -4.07 16.38
C THR A 196 -1.17 -4.87 15.85
N ALA A 197 -0.05 -4.93 16.58
CA ALA A 197 1.19 -5.52 16.10
C ALA A 197 1.19 -7.06 16.02
N GLY A 198 0.16 -7.73 16.55
CA GLY A 198 0.08 -9.19 16.53
C GLY A 198 0.11 -9.77 15.11
N GLY A 199 1.11 -10.59 14.82
CA GLY A 199 1.32 -11.24 13.53
C GLY A 199 1.94 -10.33 12.46
N PHE A 200 2.43 -9.14 12.81
CA PHE A 200 3.07 -8.23 11.84
C PHE A 200 4.33 -8.85 11.25
N LEU A 201 5.20 -9.42 12.09
CA LEU A 201 6.45 -10.00 11.61
C LEU A 201 6.24 -11.29 10.81
N GLU A 202 5.26 -12.10 11.19
CA GLU A 202 4.91 -13.33 10.48
C GLU A 202 4.37 -13.04 9.08
N LYS A 203 3.41 -12.11 8.96
CA LYS A 203 2.88 -11.68 7.67
C LYS A 203 3.95 -11.05 6.78
N ASN A 204 4.91 -10.34 7.36
CA ASN A 204 6.02 -9.77 6.61
C ASN A 204 7.05 -10.81 6.15
N ARG A 205 7.11 -11.99 6.79
CA ARG A 205 8.06 -13.07 6.42
C ARG A 205 7.55 -13.92 5.26
N ASP A 206 6.25 -13.96 5.04
CA ASP A 206 5.55 -14.61 3.91
C ASP A 206 6.16 -15.97 3.49
N THR A 207 6.62 -16.76 4.49
CA THR A 207 7.45 -17.94 4.25
C THR A 207 6.54 -19.14 4.07
N LEU A 208 6.49 -19.68 2.85
CA LEU A 208 5.80 -20.93 2.59
C LEU A 208 6.65 -22.10 3.07
N PRO A 209 6.09 -23.04 3.85
CA PRO A 209 6.82 -24.23 4.21
C PRO A 209 7.04 -25.10 2.96
N ALA A 210 8.27 -25.59 2.78
CA ALA A 210 8.74 -26.26 1.56
C ALA A 210 7.92 -27.51 1.16
N ASN A 211 7.24 -28.13 2.12
CA ASN A 211 6.34 -29.25 1.89
C ASN A 211 5.08 -28.88 1.08
N VAL A 212 4.65 -27.61 1.12
CA VAL A 212 3.48 -27.12 0.37
C VAL A 212 3.81 -26.98 -1.12
N HIS A 213 5.03 -26.56 -1.47
CA HIS A 213 5.48 -26.52 -2.87
C HIS A 213 5.43 -27.90 -3.53
N GLY A 214 5.88 -28.95 -2.82
CA GLY A 214 5.82 -30.33 -3.31
C GLY A 214 4.40 -30.84 -3.55
N LEU A 215 3.39 -30.31 -2.84
CA LEU A 215 1.99 -30.68 -3.06
C LEU A 215 1.43 -30.13 -4.38
N PHE A 216 1.80 -28.91 -4.76
CA PHE A 216 1.35 -28.31 -6.02
C PHE A 216 1.97 -28.99 -7.25
N ILE A 217 3.26 -29.34 -7.16
CA ILE A 217 3.99 -30.06 -8.23
C ILE A 217 3.31 -31.40 -8.58
N ASN A 218 2.88 -32.13 -7.56
CA ASN A 218 2.29 -33.46 -7.73
C ASN A 218 0.76 -33.44 -7.88
N SER A 219 0.17 -32.26 -8.12
CA SER A 219 -1.28 -32.15 -8.29
C SER A 219 -1.74 -32.82 -9.58
N ILE A 220 -2.84 -33.57 -9.50
CA ILE A 220 -3.51 -34.18 -10.66
C ILE A 220 -4.15 -33.10 -11.56
N THR A 221 -4.43 -31.92 -11.00
CA THR A 221 -5.02 -30.81 -11.76
C THR A 221 -3.93 -30.09 -12.56
N PRO A 222 -3.98 -30.09 -13.91
CA PRO A 222 -2.92 -29.54 -14.76
C PRO A 222 -2.59 -28.07 -14.47
N LEU A 223 -3.62 -27.29 -14.12
CA LEU A 223 -3.49 -25.88 -13.74
C LEU A 223 -2.63 -25.70 -12.48
N LEU A 224 -2.83 -26.54 -11.46
CA LEU A 224 -2.07 -26.46 -10.20
C LEU A 224 -0.62 -26.91 -10.37
N SER A 225 -0.36 -27.89 -11.25
CA SER A 225 1.00 -28.30 -11.61
C SER A 225 1.73 -27.24 -12.45
N GLN A 226 1.03 -26.51 -13.33
CA GLN A 226 1.59 -25.41 -14.11
C GLN A 226 2.07 -24.25 -13.23
N PHE A 227 1.40 -24.01 -12.09
CA PHE A 227 1.81 -22.98 -11.14
C PHE A 227 3.17 -23.22 -10.49
N SER A 228 3.77 -24.41 -10.62
CA SER A 228 5.15 -24.66 -10.18
C SER A 228 6.20 -24.41 -11.27
N LEU A 229 5.78 -24.28 -12.54
CA LEU A 229 6.68 -24.03 -13.68
C LEU A 229 6.74 -22.54 -14.08
N GLN A 230 5.68 -21.78 -13.77
CA GLN A 230 5.67 -20.31 -13.85
C GLN A 230 6.47 -19.64 -12.71
N ASP A 231 7.12 -20.45 -11.86
CA ASP A 231 8.08 -19.96 -10.88
C ASP A 231 9.25 -19.21 -11.52
N THR A 232 9.41 -19.08 -12.85
CA THR A 232 10.48 -18.25 -13.45
C THR A 232 10.36 -16.75 -13.14
N ALA A 233 9.15 -16.20 -13.00
CA ALA A 233 8.96 -14.80 -12.59
C ALA A 233 9.20 -14.59 -11.09
N HIS A 234 8.82 -15.56 -10.26
CA HIS A 234 9.12 -15.56 -8.82
C HIS A 234 10.56 -16.04 -8.50
N GLN A 235 11.21 -16.80 -9.38
CA GLN A 235 12.60 -17.25 -9.28
C GLN A 235 13.55 -16.16 -9.72
N ALA A 236 13.20 -15.29 -10.69
CA ALA A 236 13.97 -14.07 -10.93
C ALA A 236 14.01 -13.20 -9.66
N LEU A 237 12.87 -13.05 -8.97
CA LEU A 237 12.78 -12.39 -7.66
C LEU A 237 13.49 -13.18 -6.54
N ALA A 238 13.45 -14.52 -6.54
CA ALA A 238 14.09 -15.37 -5.52
C ALA A 238 15.62 -15.54 -5.70
N VAL A 239 16.14 -15.48 -6.92
CA VAL A 239 17.58 -15.45 -7.20
C VAL A 239 18.19 -14.14 -6.68
N LEU A 240 17.47 -13.03 -6.83
CA LEU A 240 17.85 -11.76 -6.23
C LEU A 240 17.65 -11.76 -4.69
N TRP A 241 16.72 -12.56 -4.16
CA TRP A 241 16.52 -12.81 -2.72
C TRP A 241 17.70 -13.60 -2.10
N LEU A 242 18.21 -14.63 -2.80
CA LEU A 242 19.39 -15.42 -2.40
C LEU A 242 20.72 -14.67 -2.59
N ALA A 243 20.81 -13.78 -3.58
CA ALA A 243 22.00 -12.96 -3.85
C ALA A 243 22.12 -11.71 -2.94
N GLY A 244 21.20 -11.53 -1.99
CA GLY A 244 21.21 -10.42 -1.05
C GLY A 244 20.89 -9.04 -1.65
N LEU A 245 20.54 -8.99 -2.94
CA LEU A 245 20.27 -7.74 -3.66
C LEU A 245 18.77 -7.34 -3.61
N LEU A 246 17.85 -8.30 -3.41
CA LEU A 246 16.41 -8.07 -3.19
C LEU A 246 15.93 -8.35 -1.76
N ILE A 247 16.76 -8.03 -0.77
CA ILE A 247 16.30 -7.89 0.63
C ILE A 247 15.45 -6.59 0.78
N PHE A 248 15.16 -5.90 -0.31
CA PHE A 248 14.33 -4.70 -0.37
C PHE A 248 12.89 -5.08 -0.70
N LEU A 249 12.00 -4.74 0.23
CA LEU A 249 10.56 -4.53 0.05
C LEU A 249 9.69 -5.79 0.16
N CYS A 250 8.66 -5.67 0.99
CA CYS A 250 7.43 -6.43 0.81
C CYS A 250 6.98 -6.28 -0.67
N PRO A 251 6.45 -7.32 -1.34
CA PRO A 251 5.99 -7.24 -2.73
C PRO A 251 5.12 -6.00 -3.02
N HIS A 252 4.33 -5.58 -2.03
CA HIS A 252 3.47 -4.40 -2.07
C HIS A 252 4.23 -3.08 -2.30
N GLN A 253 5.40 -2.88 -1.69
CA GLN A 253 6.13 -1.61 -1.84
C GLN A 253 6.93 -1.51 -3.14
N HIS A 254 7.45 -2.64 -3.64
CA HIS A 254 8.11 -2.64 -4.95
C HIS A 254 7.10 -2.32 -6.06
N SER A 255 5.91 -2.94 -6.01
CA SER A 255 4.82 -2.62 -6.94
C SER A 255 4.40 -1.16 -6.85
N LEU A 256 4.33 -0.60 -5.64
CA LEU A 256 3.95 0.80 -5.44
C LEU A 256 5.01 1.76 -5.98
N MET A 257 6.31 1.47 -5.82
CA MET A 257 7.39 2.26 -6.38
C MET A 257 7.35 2.28 -7.92
N VAL A 258 7.18 1.12 -8.55
CA VAL A 258 7.06 1.01 -10.02
C VAL A 258 5.82 1.77 -10.52
N LEU A 259 4.71 1.68 -9.79
CA LEU A 259 3.51 2.46 -10.11
C LEU A 259 3.80 3.98 -10.06
N MET A 260 4.45 4.45 -9.00
CA MET A 260 4.78 5.87 -8.84
C MET A 260 5.68 6.36 -9.98
N GLU A 261 6.71 5.60 -10.36
CA GLU A 261 7.59 5.92 -11.48
C GLU A 261 6.81 6.14 -12.78
N ARG A 262 5.88 5.22 -13.11
CA ARG A 262 5.00 5.36 -14.28
C ARG A 262 4.05 6.56 -14.18
N MET A 263 3.58 6.88 -12.98
CA MET A 263 2.72 8.05 -12.77
C MET A 263 3.49 9.36 -12.95
N TYR A 264 4.76 9.44 -12.53
CA TYR A 264 5.61 10.62 -12.71
C TYR A 264 6.02 10.86 -14.17
N SER A 265 6.04 9.82 -15.01
CA SER A 265 6.30 9.96 -16.45
C SER A 265 5.06 10.30 -17.28
N ALA A 266 3.87 10.25 -16.69
CA ALA A 266 2.60 10.51 -17.36
C ALA A 266 2.04 11.90 -16.99
N ASN A 267 1.06 12.38 -17.76
CA ASN A 267 0.28 13.56 -17.40
C ASN A 267 -0.93 13.14 -16.53
N PRO A 268 -0.96 13.45 -15.22
CA PRO A 268 -1.98 12.92 -14.34
C PRO A 268 -3.30 13.70 -14.40
N HIS A 269 -4.41 12.96 -14.37
CA HIS A 269 -5.75 13.50 -14.14
C HIS A 269 -6.33 12.92 -12.85
N PHE A 270 -6.83 13.79 -11.98
CA PHE A 270 -7.29 13.40 -10.64
C PHE A 270 -8.82 13.37 -10.54
N VAL A 271 -9.36 12.25 -10.05
CA VAL A 271 -10.78 12.10 -9.70
C VAL A 271 -10.90 11.84 -8.19
N ARG A 272 -11.64 12.70 -7.49
CA ARG A 272 -11.84 12.59 -6.03
C ARG A 272 -13.26 12.16 -5.70
N CYS A 273 -13.42 10.88 -5.35
CA CYS A 273 -14.71 10.31 -4.97
C CYS A 273 -15.09 10.69 -3.54
N ILE A 274 -16.28 11.26 -3.34
CA ILE A 274 -16.79 11.67 -2.02
C ILE A 274 -17.92 10.73 -1.56
N LYS A 275 -17.80 10.22 -0.33
CA LYS A 275 -18.84 9.43 0.32
C LYS A 275 -19.92 10.35 0.89
N PRO A 276 -21.20 10.22 0.50
CA PRO A 276 -22.25 11.14 0.95
C PRO A 276 -22.71 10.89 2.39
N ASN A 277 -22.69 9.63 2.85
CA ASN A 277 -23.05 9.23 4.21
C ASN A 277 -22.39 7.90 4.58
N SER A 278 -22.34 7.57 5.88
CA SER A 278 -21.71 6.33 6.34
C SER A 278 -22.60 5.08 6.21
N GLN A 279 -23.91 5.25 6.10
CA GLN A 279 -24.92 4.17 6.07
C GLN A 279 -25.09 3.53 4.68
N LYS A 280 -24.44 4.09 3.65
CA LYS A 280 -24.56 3.66 2.24
C LYS A 280 -25.99 3.85 1.69
N GLU A 281 -26.71 4.84 2.20
CA GLU A 281 -28.07 5.14 1.76
C GLU A 281 -28.08 6.12 0.57
N PRO A 282 -28.91 5.87 -0.46
CA PRO A 282 -29.08 6.83 -1.55
C PRO A 282 -29.86 8.08 -1.06
N GLY A 283 -29.56 9.25 -1.62
CA GLY A 283 -30.29 10.49 -1.36
C GLY A 283 -30.04 11.16 0.00
N VAL A 284 -29.24 10.55 0.88
CA VAL A 284 -28.87 11.11 2.18
C VAL A 284 -27.46 11.72 2.11
N VAL A 285 -27.33 13.00 2.47
CA VAL A 285 -26.04 13.70 2.53
C VAL A 285 -25.78 14.14 3.97
N ASP A 286 -24.71 13.60 4.55
CA ASP A 286 -24.19 14.02 5.84
C ASP A 286 -23.11 15.09 5.63
N SER A 287 -23.45 16.33 5.98
CA SER A 287 -22.57 17.47 5.80
C SER A 287 -21.25 17.35 6.57
N GLN A 288 -21.24 16.72 7.74
CA GLN A 288 -20.01 16.56 8.53
C GLN A 288 -19.08 15.56 7.85
N VAL A 289 -19.62 14.43 7.39
CA VAL A 289 -18.84 13.40 6.66
C VAL A 289 -18.28 13.95 5.36
N VAL A 290 -19.07 14.73 4.61
CA VAL A 290 -18.61 15.37 3.37
C VAL A 290 -17.55 16.43 3.66
N LEU A 291 -17.78 17.32 4.64
CA LEU A 291 -16.84 18.39 4.96
C LEU A 291 -15.47 17.86 5.38
N LEU A 292 -15.44 16.81 6.22
CA LEU A 292 -14.19 16.16 6.62
C LEU A 292 -13.42 15.66 5.39
N GLN A 293 -14.10 15.00 4.45
CA GLN A 293 -13.50 14.53 3.19
C GLN A 293 -12.96 15.65 2.31
N LEU A 294 -13.66 16.78 2.23
CA LEU A 294 -13.18 17.94 1.46
C LEU A 294 -11.90 18.53 2.09
N GLN A 295 -11.83 18.57 3.42
CA GLN A 295 -10.68 19.11 4.13
C GLN A 295 -9.46 18.19 4.04
N TYR A 296 -9.59 16.90 4.37
CA TYR A 296 -8.40 16.04 4.42
C TYR A 296 -7.88 15.63 3.04
N ASN A 297 -8.72 15.64 1.99
CA ASN A 297 -8.26 15.41 0.62
C ASN A 297 -7.56 16.64 0.01
N GLY A 298 -7.54 17.79 0.70
CA GLY A 298 -6.97 19.04 0.20
C GLY A 298 -7.77 19.68 -0.92
N LEU A 299 -9.07 19.38 -1.02
CA LEU A 299 -9.94 19.89 -2.10
C LEU A 299 -10.21 21.38 -1.96
N LEU A 300 -10.27 21.91 -0.73
CA LEU A 300 -10.47 23.32 -0.49
C LEU A 300 -9.26 24.15 -0.96
N GLU A 301 -8.06 23.69 -0.64
CA GLU A 301 -6.80 24.30 -1.06
C GLU A 301 -6.62 24.18 -2.57
N MET A 302 -7.00 23.03 -3.16
CA MET A 302 -6.98 22.83 -4.61
C MET A 302 -7.92 23.78 -5.34
N ILE A 303 -9.14 24.01 -4.82
CA ILE A 303 -10.05 25.00 -5.41
C ILE A 303 -9.46 26.41 -5.31
N ARG A 304 -8.78 26.73 -4.20
CA ARG A 304 -8.13 28.05 -4.02
C ARG A 304 -7.01 28.27 -5.04
N ILE A 305 -6.09 27.31 -5.22
CA ILE A 305 -5.00 27.47 -6.19
C ILE A 305 -5.52 27.58 -7.62
N GLN A 306 -6.55 26.82 -7.98
CA GLN A 306 -7.14 26.87 -9.32
C GLN A 306 -7.97 28.14 -9.57
N ARG A 307 -8.58 28.70 -8.53
CA ARG A 307 -9.36 29.94 -8.64
C ARG A 307 -8.47 31.17 -8.71
N ASP A 308 -7.45 31.20 -7.84
CA ASP A 308 -6.59 32.38 -7.68
C ASP A 308 -5.40 32.34 -8.64
N GLY A 309 -5.03 31.14 -9.11
CA GLY A 309 -3.93 30.89 -10.06
C GLY A 309 -4.34 30.90 -11.53
N PHE A 310 -3.41 30.44 -12.36
CA PHE A 310 -3.49 30.45 -13.81
C PHE A 310 -3.53 29.01 -14.35
N SER A 311 -4.73 28.42 -14.37
CA SER A 311 -4.93 27.01 -14.77
C SER A 311 -4.70 26.77 -16.28
N TRP A 312 -4.92 27.78 -17.12
CA TRP A 312 -4.72 27.70 -18.56
C TRP A 312 -3.53 28.56 -18.98
N ARG A 313 -2.50 27.90 -19.53
CA ARG A 313 -1.20 28.50 -19.90
C ARG A 313 -0.79 28.05 -21.31
N PRO A 314 -1.42 28.58 -22.36
CA PRO A 314 -0.98 28.32 -23.72
C PRO A 314 0.38 29.02 -23.96
N SER A 315 1.15 28.52 -24.93
CA SER A 315 2.29 29.28 -25.41
C SER A 315 1.83 30.57 -26.12
N PHE A 316 2.72 31.56 -26.26
CA PHE A 316 2.38 32.79 -26.99
C PHE A 316 1.95 32.50 -28.44
N GLU A 317 2.54 31.49 -29.08
CA GLU A 317 2.19 31.06 -30.43
C GLU A 317 0.77 30.45 -30.46
N GLU A 318 0.49 29.49 -29.57
CA GLU A 318 -0.84 28.86 -29.46
C GLU A 318 -1.95 29.87 -29.11
N PHE A 319 -1.63 30.88 -28.31
CA PHE A 319 -2.56 31.95 -27.98
C PHE A 319 -2.84 32.86 -29.18
N ALA A 320 -1.81 33.17 -29.98
CA ALA A 320 -1.94 34.06 -31.13
C ALA A 320 -2.61 33.40 -32.34
N GLU A 321 -2.51 32.07 -32.48
CA GLU A 321 -3.18 31.30 -33.54
C GLU A 321 -4.70 31.15 -33.32
N ARG A 322 -5.19 31.42 -32.12
CA ARG A 322 -6.62 31.32 -31.75
C ARG A 322 -7.34 32.66 -31.78
#